data_AF-A0A9P5ZWE5-F1
#
_entry.id   AF-A0A9P5ZWE5-F1
#
_cell.length_a   1.000
_cell.length_b   1.000
_cell.length_c   1.000
_cell.angle_alpha   90.00
_cell.angle_beta   90.00
_cell.angle_gamma   90.00
#
_symmetry.space_group_name_H-M   'P 1'
#
loop_
_entity.id
_entity.type
_entity.pdbx_description
1 polymer ?
#
loop_
_entity_poly.entity_id
_entity_poly.type
_entity_poly.pdbx_seq_one_letter_code
_entity_poly.pdbx_strand_id
1 'polypeptide(L)'
;MADGELFIYSNSYGGDWATNPGDPFAPGGKAQSWSRRVGSEEWAWGTDVIRGVNLGGWLVTEPFIVPALYEKYATVGGFAVIDEWMLCVAMGNNVAKELENHYATFITERDFAEIAAAGLNWVRIPIGFWAIDTMEHEPFLKSTSWTYFLKAIEWARKYGLRIYLDLHALPGSQNGWNHSGKGGSINFMNGVMGIANAQRTLTYIQILTEFVSQEQYRDVVCMLGIVNEIMWKTIGQTSIESFYYAAYDTIRNATGLGTGNGPYIALHDAFQGVICARNLTHVFATPTPSSFLSGSDRVVIDQHPVFVSKLISLFSIWLSGKIVHSLSEWAMATNRSSRVFGVTVGGEFSTAINDCGLWLNGVGSSPTSTDCAHWDDWEHYDQATIDDLKKVTLASMDALQNFFFWTWKIGNSTDLRKSSSPLWHYKLGLQRGWIPKDPREAVGHCASVLRASDVFDGRHPATAIGGATGTLSANQARAFPPATLSPSFSGTQMTLLPTYTATGTVKTLFAPTFSSAPSATVGTGWTNAKDQVLAYVPVEGCDYPNAWDSVNASLANTRCTGTKP
;
A
#
# COMPACT_ATOMS: atom_id res chain seq x y z
N MET A 1 -17.60 -22.23 1.60
CA MET A 1 -17.24 -20.81 1.72
C MET A 1 -18.18 -20.16 2.74
N ALA A 2 -17.86 -18.99 3.29
CA ALA A 2 -18.69 -18.33 4.31
C ALA A 2 -20.12 -17.98 3.83
N ASP A 3 -20.32 -17.84 2.52
CA ASP A 3 -21.59 -17.61 1.83
C ASP A 3 -22.39 -18.89 1.53
N GLY A 4 -21.87 -20.07 1.92
CA GLY A 4 -22.48 -21.37 1.64
C GLY A 4 -22.10 -21.99 0.30
N GLU A 5 -21.31 -21.31 -0.55
CA GLU A 5 -20.85 -21.90 -1.80
C GLU A 5 -19.88 -23.07 -1.54
N LEU A 6 -20.01 -24.12 -2.35
CA LEU A 6 -19.05 -25.22 -2.41
C LEU A 6 -17.95 -24.87 -3.41
N PHE A 7 -16.70 -24.93 -2.96
CA PHE A 7 -15.52 -24.65 -3.77
C PHE A 7 -14.50 -25.77 -3.57
N ILE A 8 -14.00 -26.32 -4.67
CA ILE A 8 -12.91 -27.29 -4.64
C ILE A 8 -11.59 -26.51 -4.71
N TYR A 9 -10.87 -26.49 -3.60
CA TYR A 9 -9.51 -25.94 -3.58
C TYR A 9 -8.54 -26.92 -4.22
N SER A 10 -7.92 -26.50 -5.33
CA SER A 10 -6.87 -27.26 -6.03
C SER A 10 -5.62 -26.40 -6.15
N ASN A 11 -4.53 -26.88 -5.56
CA ASN A 11 -3.24 -26.21 -5.59
C ASN A 11 -2.18 -27.16 -6.15
N SER A 12 -1.76 -26.93 -7.39
CA SER A 12 -0.77 -27.76 -8.09
C SER A 12 0.65 -27.62 -7.55
N TYR A 13 0.88 -26.73 -6.59
CA TYR A 13 2.19 -26.40 -6.03
C TYR A 13 2.45 -27.04 -4.66
N GLY A 14 1.60 -27.98 -4.24
CA GLY A 14 1.73 -28.71 -2.98
C GLY A 14 1.42 -27.88 -1.75
N GLY A 15 0.61 -26.82 -1.91
CA GLY A 15 0.05 -26.07 -0.80
C GLY A 15 -1.20 -26.72 -0.21
N ASP A 16 -1.50 -26.39 1.03
CA ASP A 16 -2.70 -26.82 1.76
C ASP A 16 -3.41 -25.63 2.41
N TRP A 17 -4.65 -25.86 2.82
CA TRP A 17 -5.40 -24.96 3.69
C TRP A 17 -5.60 -25.60 5.06
N ALA A 18 -5.61 -24.79 6.11
CA ALA A 18 -5.89 -25.27 7.46
C ALA A 18 -6.71 -24.24 8.22
N THR A 19 -7.67 -24.71 9.00
CA THR A 19 -8.46 -23.89 9.92
C THR A 19 -8.85 -24.74 11.12
N ASN A 20 -8.92 -24.13 12.29
CA ASN A 20 -9.44 -24.76 13.50
C ASN A 20 -10.61 -23.90 14.01
N PRO A 21 -11.88 -24.31 13.80
CA PRO A 21 -13.03 -23.53 14.25
C PRO A 21 -13.08 -23.28 15.77
N GLY A 22 -12.42 -24.13 16.57
CA GLY A 22 -12.32 -23.96 18.03
C GLY A 22 -11.11 -23.14 18.49
N ASP A 23 -10.18 -22.86 17.59
CA ASP A 23 -9.00 -21.99 17.82
C ASP A 23 -8.69 -21.21 16.53
N PRO A 24 -9.34 -20.04 16.32
CA PRO A 24 -9.25 -19.29 15.08
C PRO A 24 -7.85 -18.71 14.81
N PHE A 25 -6.96 -18.70 15.81
CA PHE A 25 -5.60 -18.18 15.70
C PHE A 25 -4.54 -19.29 15.63
N ALA A 26 -4.95 -20.56 15.60
CA ALA A 26 -4.05 -21.68 15.37
C ALA A 26 -3.23 -21.50 14.07
N PRO A 27 -2.08 -22.19 13.94
CA PRO A 27 -1.31 -22.19 12.69
C PRO A 27 -2.18 -22.51 11.48
N GLY A 28 -2.00 -21.72 10.43
CA GLY A 28 -2.81 -21.74 9.23
C GLY A 28 -2.30 -22.68 8.15
N GLY A 29 -2.75 -22.44 6.92
CA GLY A 29 -2.34 -23.19 5.74
C GLY A 29 -0.89 -22.93 5.31
N LYS A 30 -0.47 -23.65 4.28
CA LYS A 30 0.82 -23.46 3.59
C LYS A 30 0.54 -23.18 2.13
N ALA A 31 0.81 -21.96 1.64
CA ALA A 31 0.39 -21.56 0.29
C ALA A 31 1.01 -22.42 -0.82
N GLN A 32 2.27 -22.84 -0.68
CA GLN A 32 2.95 -23.77 -1.60
C GLN A 32 3.96 -24.61 -0.83
N SER A 33 4.42 -25.73 -1.42
CA SER A 33 5.44 -26.60 -0.81
C SER A 33 6.73 -25.88 -0.42
N TRP A 34 7.10 -24.80 -1.12
CA TRP A 34 8.27 -23.96 -0.87
C TRP A 34 7.99 -22.69 -0.05
N SER A 35 6.75 -22.40 0.32
CA SER A 35 6.40 -21.24 1.14
C SER A 35 6.38 -21.62 2.63
N ARG A 36 6.56 -20.65 3.52
CA ARG A 36 6.50 -20.87 4.98
C ARG A 36 5.05 -20.94 5.46
N ARG A 37 4.70 -21.95 6.26
CA ARG A 37 3.40 -22.07 6.93
C ARG A 37 3.19 -20.90 7.90
N VAL A 38 2.04 -20.26 7.78
CA VAL A 38 1.66 -19.11 8.62
C VAL A 38 1.37 -19.57 10.05
N GLY A 39 1.93 -18.87 11.04
CA GLY A 39 1.78 -19.18 12.46
C GLY A 39 2.68 -20.28 13.02
N SER A 40 3.52 -20.94 12.20
CA SER A 40 4.46 -21.96 12.68
C SER A 40 5.87 -21.86 12.11
N GLU A 41 6.05 -21.20 10.95
CA GLU A 41 7.37 -21.03 10.31
C GLU A 41 7.63 -19.54 10.08
N GLU A 42 8.80 -19.07 10.53
CA GLU A 42 9.22 -17.68 10.32
C GLU A 42 9.61 -17.41 8.87
N TRP A 43 9.41 -16.17 8.42
CA TRP A 43 9.84 -15.71 7.10
C TRP A 43 11.35 -15.44 7.10
N ALA A 44 12.09 -16.11 6.22
CA ALA A 44 13.54 -15.99 6.11
C ALA A 44 13.93 -15.07 4.96
N TRP A 45 14.15 -13.78 5.27
CA TRP A 45 14.60 -12.80 4.28
C TRP A 45 15.91 -13.20 3.59
N GLY A 46 15.99 -12.93 2.29
CA GLY A 46 17.11 -13.34 1.44
C GLY A 46 17.06 -14.78 0.94
N THR A 47 16.18 -15.62 1.49
CA THR A 47 15.89 -16.98 1.00
C THR A 47 14.46 -17.10 0.49
N ASP A 48 13.50 -16.67 1.30
CA ASP A 48 12.09 -16.65 0.94
C ASP A 48 11.80 -15.41 0.09
N VAL A 49 10.97 -15.57 -0.94
CA VAL A 49 10.65 -14.53 -1.93
C VAL A 49 9.17 -14.22 -1.89
N ILE A 50 8.84 -12.94 -1.74
CA ILE A 50 7.46 -12.45 -1.82
C ILE A 50 7.00 -12.55 -3.28
N ARG A 51 5.93 -13.31 -3.49
CA ARG A 51 5.18 -13.36 -4.75
C ARG A 51 3.75 -12.99 -4.41
N GLY A 52 3.41 -11.73 -4.63
CA GLY A 52 2.14 -11.19 -4.19
C GLY A 52 1.36 -10.47 -5.28
N VAL A 53 0.13 -10.13 -4.91
CA VAL A 53 -0.78 -9.25 -5.64
C VAL A 53 -1.35 -8.22 -4.69
N ASN A 54 -1.71 -7.06 -5.23
CA ASN A 54 -2.49 -6.07 -4.54
C ASN A 54 -3.98 -6.43 -4.58
N LEU A 55 -4.71 -6.09 -3.52
CA LEU A 55 -6.17 -6.11 -3.48
C LEU A 55 -6.71 -4.69 -3.69
N GLY A 56 -6.21 -4.02 -4.72
CA GLY A 56 -6.61 -2.66 -5.11
C GLY A 56 -8.08 -2.58 -5.52
N GLY A 57 -8.70 -1.41 -5.34
CA GLY A 57 -10.13 -1.21 -5.57
C GLY A 57 -11.07 -1.84 -4.53
N TRP A 58 -10.56 -2.55 -3.52
CA TRP A 58 -11.39 -3.19 -2.49
C TRP A 58 -11.76 -2.26 -1.35
N LEU A 59 -10.85 -2.01 -0.40
CA LEU A 59 -11.11 -1.19 0.80
C LEU A 59 -10.76 0.30 0.59
N VAL A 60 -10.13 0.60 -0.54
CA VAL A 60 -9.99 1.92 -1.15
C VAL A 60 -10.38 1.76 -2.61
N THR A 61 -11.38 2.50 -3.06
CA THR A 61 -11.97 2.36 -4.39
C THR A 61 -11.24 3.22 -5.41
N GLU A 62 -11.11 2.70 -6.63
CA GLU A 62 -10.51 3.40 -7.77
C GLU A 62 -11.38 3.22 -9.01
N PRO A 63 -11.73 4.31 -9.73
CA PRO A 63 -12.64 4.25 -10.86
C PRO A 63 -12.27 3.22 -11.92
N PHE A 64 -10.99 3.09 -12.28
CA PHE A 64 -10.58 2.15 -13.33
C PHE A 64 -10.60 0.68 -12.89
N ILE A 65 -10.52 0.42 -11.57
CA ILE A 65 -10.54 -0.93 -11.01
C ILE A 65 -11.98 -1.39 -10.79
N VAL A 66 -12.88 -0.50 -10.37
CA VAL A 66 -14.28 -0.81 -10.05
C VAL A 66 -15.26 0.08 -10.84
N PRO A 67 -15.17 0.13 -12.19
CA PRO A 67 -15.90 1.11 -13.00
C PRO A 67 -17.42 1.06 -12.78
N ALA A 68 -18.01 -0.13 -12.65
CA ALA A 68 -19.45 -0.30 -12.38
C ALA A 68 -19.96 0.45 -11.15
N LEU A 69 -19.12 0.58 -10.11
CA LEU A 69 -19.49 1.31 -8.89
C LEU A 69 -19.60 2.82 -9.16
N TYR A 70 -18.71 3.34 -10.01
CA TYR A 70 -18.65 4.76 -10.38
C TYR A 70 -19.64 5.12 -11.50
N GLU A 71 -19.86 4.25 -12.49
CA GLU A 71 -20.84 4.43 -13.56
C GLU A 71 -22.26 4.62 -13.00
N LYS A 72 -22.61 3.91 -11.92
CA LYS A 72 -23.89 4.09 -11.20
C LYS A 72 -24.07 5.50 -10.62
N TYR A 73 -22.98 6.18 -10.29
CA TYR A 73 -22.95 7.49 -9.65
C TYR A 73 -22.09 8.48 -10.46
N ALA A 74 -22.18 8.46 -11.78
CA ALA A 74 -21.21 9.15 -12.65
C ALA A 74 -21.05 10.65 -12.38
N THR A 75 -22.09 11.32 -11.85
CA THR A 75 -22.03 12.76 -11.54
C THR A 75 -22.69 13.11 -10.20
N VAL A 76 -22.19 14.16 -9.55
CA VAL A 76 -22.76 14.77 -8.34
C VAL A 76 -22.60 16.29 -8.38
N GLY A 77 -23.68 17.03 -8.14
CA GLY A 77 -23.64 18.49 -8.17
C GLY A 77 -23.17 19.10 -9.50
N GLY A 78 -23.30 18.38 -10.62
CA GLY A 78 -22.82 18.80 -11.94
C GLY A 78 -21.34 18.47 -12.23
N PHE A 79 -20.64 17.81 -11.30
CA PHE A 79 -19.26 17.37 -11.47
C PHE A 79 -19.18 15.85 -11.64
N ALA A 80 -18.19 15.37 -12.39
CA ALA A 80 -17.91 13.95 -12.49
C ALA A 80 -17.43 13.40 -11.14
N VAL A 81 -17.85 12.18 -10.78
CA VAL A 81 -17.35 11.49 -9.59
C VAL A 81 -16.00 10.85 -9.91
N ILE A 82 -14.93 11.41 -9.37
CA ILE A 82 -13.55 11.03 -9.74
C ILE A 82 -12.81 10.20 -8.70
N ASP A 83 -13.32 10.13 -7.47
CA ASP A 83 -12.69 9.51 -6.29
C ASP A 83 -13.74 9.02 -5.28
N GLU A 84 -13.28 8.31 -4.24
CA GLU A 84 -14.18 7.77 -3.20
C GLU A 84 -14.88 8.86 -2.38
N TRP A 85 -14.24 10.02 -2.19
CA TRP A 85 -14.87 11.18 -1.54
C TRP A 85 -16.13 11.61 -2.29
N MET A 86 -16.02 11.89 -3.59
CA MET A 86 -17.15 12.29 -4.41
C MET A 86 -18.17 11.16 -4.56
N LEU A 87 -17.71 9.90 -4.59
CA LEU A 87 -18.58 8.73 -4.65
C LEU A 87 -19.46 8.65 -3.40
N CYS A 88 -18.88 8.88 -2.22
CA CYS A 88 -19.64 8.91 -0.98
C CYS A 88 -20.66 10.06 -0.96
N VAL A 89 -20.26 11.26 -1.41
CA VAL A 89 -21.19 12.39 -1.53
C VAL A 89 -22.34 12.07 -2.50
N ALA A 90 -22.05 11.42 -3.63
CA ALA A 90 -23.04 11.02 -4.63
C ALA A 90 -24.02 9.95 -4.11
N MET A 91 -23.51 8.98 -3.33
CA MET A 91 -24.33 7.95 -2.69
C MET A 91 -25.25 8.50 -1.59
N GLY A 92 -24.83 9.56 -0.90
CA GLY A 92 -25.58 10.18 0.19
C GLY A 92 -25.97 9.18 1.27
N ASN A 93 -27.26 9.04 1.56
CA ASN A 93 -27.75 8.09 2.58
C ASN A 93 -27.50 6.62 2.24
N ASN A 94 -27.11 6.29 1.00
CA ASN A 94 -26.83 4.91 0.59
C ASN A 94 -25.37 4.49 0.80
N VAL A 95 -24.47 5.38 1.26
CA VAL A 95 -23.03 5.09 1.41
C VAL A 95 -22.78 3.77 2.15
N ALA A 96 -23.43 3.58 3.31
CA ALA A 96 -23.27 2.37 4.10
C ALA A 96 -23.66 1.10 3.31
N LYS A 97 -24.84 1.11 2.69
CA LYS A 97 -25.36 -0.02 1.92
C LYS A 97 -24.47 -0.36 0.72
N GLU A 98 -24.07 0.65 -0.04
CA GLU A 98 -23.38 0.45 -1.33
C GLU A 98 -21.93 0.04 -1.13
N LEU A 99 -21.19 0.72 -0.23
CA LEU A 99 -19.80 0.36 0.05
C LEU A 99 -19.70 -0.94 0.85
N GLU A 100 -20.60 -1.23 1.77
CA GLU A 100 -20.59 -2.53 2.46
C GLU A 100 -20.87 -3.68 1.50
N ASN A 101 -21.82 -3.51 0.56
CA ASN A 101 -22.05 -4.50 -0.49
C ASN A 101 -20.81 -4.68 -1.38
N HIS A 102 -20.15 -3.60 -1.76
CA HIS A 102 -18.87 -3.66 -2.50
C HIS A 102 -17.81 -4.42 -1.72
N TYR A 103 -17.56 -4.06 -0.46
CA TYR A 103 -16.57 -4.74 0.39
C TYR A 103 -16.90 -6.23 0.59
N ALA A 104 -18.18 -6.60 0.65
CA ALA A 104 -18.61 -7.99 0.83
C ALA A 104 -18.47 -8.87 -0.42
N THR A 105 -18.52 -8.27 -1.61
CA THR A 105 -18.66 -9.03 -2.87
C THR A 105 -17.50 -8.86 -3.82
N PHE A 106 -16.76 -7.75 -3.73
CA PHE A 106 -15.65 -7.50 -4.64
C PHE A 106 -14.48 -8.43 -4.34
N ILE A 107 -13.97 -8.52 -3.12
CA ILE A 107 -12.96 -9.54 -2.75
C ILE A 107 -13.57 -10.47 -1.71
N THR A 108 -13.39 -11.77 -1.94
CA THR A 108 -13.99 -12.84 -1.14
C THR A 108 -12.93 -13.86 -0.70
N GLU A 109 -13.32 -14.79 0.18
CA GLU A 109 -12.48 -15.93 0.53
C GLU A 109 -11.98 -16.70 -0.71
N ARG A 110 -12.79 -16.76 -1.77
CA ARG A 110 -12.44 -17.46 -3.01
C ARG A 110 -11.23 -16.82 -3.68
N ASP A 111 -11.13 -15.50 -3.64
CA ASP A 111 -9.98 -14.80 -4.20
C ASP A 111 -8.69 -15.18 -3.46
N PHE A 112 -8.70 -15.29 -2.13
CA PHE A 112 -7.54 -15.74 -1.36
C PHE A 112 -7.13 -17.18 -1.69
N ALA A 113 -8.12 -18.08 -1.84
CA ALA A 113 -7.87 -19.44 -2.26
C ALA A 113 -7.25 -19.50 -3.66
N GLU A 114 -7.78 -18.74 -4.62
CA GLU A 114 -7.27 -18.67 -5.98
C GLU A 114 -5.88 -18.02 -6.06
N ILE A 115 -5.60 -16.99 -5.25
CA ILE A 115 -4.28 -16.36 -5.12
C ILE A 115 -3.24 -17.39 -4.66
N ALA A 116 -3.53 -18.16 -3.59
CA ALA A 116 -2.63 -19.21 -3.14
C ALA A 116 -2.44 -20.31 -4.20
N ALA A 117 -3.52 -20.70 -4.89
CA ALA A 117 -3.47 -21.68 -5.98
C ALA A 117 -2.71 -21.20 -7.22
N ALA A 118 -2.58 -19.89 -7.42
CA ALA A 118 -1.76 -19.27 -8.47
C ALA A 118 -0.25 -19.23 -8.13
N GLY A 119 0.17 -19.87 -7.04
CA GLY A 119 1.58 -19.91 -6.63
C GLY A 119 2.07 -18.66 -5.89
N LEU A 120 1.14 -17.80 -5.44
CA LEU A 120 1.41 -16.59 -4.68
C LEU A 120 1.34 -16.84 -3.17
N ASN A 121 2.12 -16.10 -2.38
CA ASN A 121 2.27 -16.31 -0.93
C ASN A 121 2.01 -15.06 -0.09
N TRP A 122 1.71 -13.93 -0.72
CA TRP A 122 1.42 -12.66 -0.06
C TRP A 122 0.28 -11.89 -0.75
N VAL A 123 -0.39 -11.03 0.01
CA VAL A 123 -1.29 -10.00 -0.51
C VAL A 123 -0.93 -8.64 0.10
N ARG A 124 -0.97 -7.58 -0.70
CA ARG A 124 -0.91 -6.19 -0.23
C ARG A 124 -2.33 -5.62 -0.21
N ILE A 125 -2.75 -5.06 0.92
CA ILE A 125 -4.13 -4.62 1.15
C ILE A 125 -4.13 -3.12 1.46
N PRO A 126 -4.49 -2.27 0.48
CA PRO A 126 -4.76 -0.86 0.69
C PRO A 126 -5.90 -0.63 1.67
N ILE A 127 -5.71 0.23 2.67
CA ILE A 127 -6.78 0.78 3.50
C ILE A 127 -6.70 2.31 3.56
N GLY A 128 -7.85 2.97 3.65
CA GLY A 128 -7.91 4.39 3.95
C GLY A 128 -8.00 4.66 5.45
N PHE A 129 -7.61 5.87 5.87
CA PHE A 129 -7.71 6.28 7.28
C PHE A 129 -9.14 6.12 7.87
N TRP A 130 -10.17 6.16 7.01
CA TRP A 130 -11.56 5.95 7.41
C TRP A 130 -11.84 4.52 7.90
N ALA A 131 -10.96 3.55 7.65
CA ALA A 131 -11.00 2.25 8.32
C ALA A 131 -10.88 2.37 9.85
N ILE A 132 -10.29 3.47 10.33
CA ILE A 132 -10.14 3.76 11.75
C ILE A 132 -11.20 4.77 12.18
N ASP A 133 -11.19 5.97 11.60
CA ASP A 133 -12.04 7.07 12.04
C ASP A 133 -12.16 8.18 10.98
N THR A 134 -13.24 8.96 11.08
CA THR A 134 -13.51 10.13 10.22
C THR A 134 -13.88 11.35 11.06
N MET A 135 -13.68 12.55 10.51
CA MET A 135 -14.22 13.81 11.01
C MET A 135 -15.58 14.10 10.36
N GLU A 136 -16.38 14.97 10.99
CA GLU A 136 -17.78 15.24 10.60
C GLU A 136 -17.98 15.61 9.12
N HIS A 137 -17.01 16.31 8.52
CA HIS A 137 -17.07 16.77 7.13
C HIS A 137 -16.49 15.77 6.10
N GLU A 138 -16.01 14.61 6.56
CA GLU A 138 -15.42 13.59 5.70
C GLU A 138 -16.50 12.54 5.36
N PRO A 139 -16.87 12.37 4.08
CA PRO A 139 -18.04 11.60 3.68
C PRO A 139 -17.83 10.08 3.71
N PHE A 140 -16.62 9.62 4.03
CA PHE A 140 -16.25 8.20 3.98
C PHE A 140 -17.03 7.34 4.96
N LEU A 141 -17.24 6.07 4.59
CA LEU A 141 -17.84 5.08 5.47
C LEU A 141 -16.87 4.66 6.56
N LYS A 142 -17.06 5.26 7.74
CA LYS A 142 -16.21 5.05 8.91
C LYS A 142 -16.24 3.59 9.41
N SER A 143 -15.06 3.04 9.65
CA SER A 143 -14.75 1.77 10.32
C SER A 143 -15.26 0.49 9.65
N THR A 144 -16.14 0.55 8.65
CA THR A 144 -16.70 -0.66 8.02
C THR A 144 -15.67 -1.45 7.24
N SER A 145 -14.73 -0.79 6.54
CA SER A 145 -13.67 -1.49 5.79
C SER A 145 -12.76 -2.33 6.69
N TRP A 146 -12.60 -1.94 7.97
CA TRP A 146 -11.84 -2.73 8.95
C TRP A 146 -12.46 -4.10 9.21
N THR A 147 -13.79 -4.21 9.23
CA THR A 147 -14.49 -5.51 9.35
C THR A 147 -14.06 -6.49 8.25
N TYR A 148 -13.86 -6.00 7.03
CA TYR A 148 -13.46 -6.80 5.89
C TYR A 148 -11.96 -7.09 5.88
N PHE A 149 -11.14 -6.18 6.41
CA PHE A 149 -9.74 -6.47 6.68
C PHE A 149 -9.55 -7.61 7.69
N LEU A 150 -10.38 -7.68 8.75
CA LEU A 150 -10.34 -8.81 9.69
C LEU A 150 -10.67 -10.14 9.00
N LYS A 151 -11.63 -10.17 8.08
CA LYS A 151 -11.90 -11.35 7.24
C LYS A 151 -10.70 -11.71 6.36
N ALA A 152 -10.00 -10.71 5.81
CA ALA A 152 -8.78 -10.93 5.04
C ALA A 152 -7.70 -11.64 5.86
N ILE A 153 -7.53 -11.28 7.13
CA ILE A 153 -6.58 -11.96 8.04
C ILE A 153 -6.96 -13.44 8.20
N GLU A 154 -8.25 -13.72 8.42
CA GLU A 154 -8.73 -15.11 8.54
C GLU A 154 -8.48 -15.92 7.26
N TRP A 155 -8.80 -15.36 6.10
CA TRP A 155 -8.59 -16.02 4.81
C TRP A 155 -7.11 -16.19 4.50
N ALA A 156 -6.28 -15.18 4.78
CA ALA A 156 -4.85 -15.24 4.60
C ALA A 156 -4.22 -16.35 5.46
N ARG A 157 -4.57 -16.39 6.76
CA ARG A 157 -4.16 -17.47 7.67
C ARG A 157 -4.59 -18.83 7.11
N LYS A 158 -5.85 -18.99 6.71
CA LYS A 158 -6.40 -20.26 6.22
C LYS A 158 -5.63 -20.83 5.03
N TYR A 159 -5.26 -19.99 4.06
CA TYR A 159 -4.60 -20.42 2.82
C TYR A 159 -3.07 -20.21 2.84
N GLY A 160 -2.49 -19.83 3.99
CA GLY A 160 -1.05 -19.68 4.15
C GLY A 160 -0.45 -18.44 3.47
N LEU A 161 -1.25 -17.40 3.28
CA LEU A 161 -0.82 -16.10 2.75
C LEU A 161 -0.44 -15.16 3.89
N ARG A 162 0.56 -14.30 3.65
CA ARG A 162 0.90 -13.17 4.53
C ARG A 162 0.37 -11.86 3.98
N ILE A 163 0.21 -10.87 4.85
CA ILE A 163 -0.38 -9.58 4.54
C ILE A 163 0.67 -8.47 4.70
N TYR A 164 0.78 -7.66 3.65
CA TYR A 164 1.27 -6.30 3.72
C TYR A 164 0.02 -5.39 3.84
N LEU A 165 -0.20 -4.84 5.04
CA LEU A 165 -1.22 -3.82 5.27
C LEU A 165 -0.69 -2.45 4.86
N ASP A 166 -1.35 -1.76 3.95
CA ASP A 166 -0.88 -0.48 3.41
C ASP A 166 -1.85 0.66 3.75
N LEU A 167 -1.38 1.66 4.51
CA LEU A 167 -2.14 2.87 4.77
C LEU A 167 -2.09 3.77 3.52
N HIS A 168 -3.06 3.52 2.64
CA HIS A 168 -3.06 3.95 1.25
C HIS A 168 -3.59 5.38 1.07
N ALA A 169 -4.48 5.82 1.96
CA ALA A 169 -5.08 7.15 1.93
C ALA A 169 -4.99 7.85 3.30
N LEU A 170 -4.38 9.03 3.30
CA LEU A 170 -4.15 9.82 4.51
C LEU A 170 -5.07 11.04 4.61
N PRO A 171 -5.37 11.54 5.83
CA PRO A 171 -5.99 12.85 6.02
C PRO A 171 -5.25 13.95 5.24
N GLY A 172 -5.99 14.72 4.45
CA GLY A 172 -5.45 15.80 3.62
C GLY A 172 -4.81 15.36 2.29
N SER A 173 -4.74 14.06 1.99
CA SER A 173 -4.08 13.47 0.83
C SER A 173 -2.57 13.74 0.74
N GLN A 174 -1.81 12.67 0.50
CA GLN A 174 -0.35 12.69 0.36
C GLN A 174 0.14 12.84 -1.10
N ASN A 175 -0.76 12.72 -2.08
CA ASN A 175 -0.41 12.77 -3.49
C ASN A 175 -1.41 13.49 -4.41
N GLY A 176 -2.61 13.80 -3.92
CA GLY A 176 -3.65 14.50 -4.67
C GLY A 176 -4.33 13.65 -5.75
N TRP A 177 -4.11 12.34 -5.76
CA TRP A 177 -4.69 11.40 -6.73
C TRP A 177 -5.92 10.70 -6.16
N ASN A 178 -6.76 10.16 -7.05
CA ASN A 178 -8.04 9.52 -6.69
C ASN A 178 -7.89 8.40 -5.64
N HIS A 179 -6.84 7.58 -5.75
CA HIS A 179 -6.58 6.47 -4.84
C HIS A 179 -6.13 6.91 -3.44
N SER A 180 -5.87 8.20 -3.20
CA SER A 180 -5.69 8.75 -1.84
C SER A 180 -7.05 9.08 -1.18
N GLY A 181 -8.15 8.62 -1.77
CA GLY A 181 -9.53 8.83 -1.33
C GLY A 181 -10.12 10.17 -1.80
N LYS A 182 -9.29 11.21 -1.92
CA LYS A 182 -9.72 12.53 -2.41
C LYS A 182 -8.65 13.17 -3.31
N GLY A 183 -8.99 13.34 -4.59
CA GLY A 183 -8.17 14.06 -5.55
C GLY A 183 -8.10 15.57 -5.29
N GLY A 184 -7.06 16.20 -5.83
CA GLY A 184 -6.85 17.65 -5.80
C GLY A 184 -5.59 18.06 -5.03
N SER A 185 -5.75 18.95 -4.06
CA SER A 185 -4.65 19.53 -3.28
C SER A 185 -4.01 18.53 -2.31
N ILE A 186 -2.68 18.53 -2.23
CA ILE A 186 -1.91 17.80 -1.22
C ILE A 186 -1.83 18.65 0.05
N ASN A 187 -2.48 18.22 1.13
CA ASN A 187 -2.48 18.90 2.42
C ASN A 187 -1.85 18.06 3.54
N PHE A 188 -1.35 16.86 3.24
CA PHE A 188 -0.51 16.09 4.16
C PHE A 188 0.93 16.59 4.11
N MET A 189 1.49 17.02 5.25
CA MET A 189 2.85 17.59 5.36
C MET A 189 3.16 18.73 4.36
N ASN A 190 2.12 19.40 3.87
CA ASN A 190 2.18 20.54 2.97
C ASN A 190 1.00 21.48 3.27
N GLY A 191 1.20 22.78 3.23
CA GLY A 191 0.13 23.74 3.46
C GLY A 191 -0.16 24.02 4.95
N VAL A 192 -1.18 24.85 5.18
CA VAL A 192 -1.54 25.32 6.53
C VAL A 192 -1.94 24.16 7.46
N MET A 193 -2.69 23.17 6.95
CA MET A 193 -3.10 21.99 7.73
C MET A 193 -2.09 20.84 7.70
N GLY A 194 -0.92 21.03 7.09
CA GLY A 194 0.09 19.98 6.89
C GLY A 194 0.47 19.21 8.15
N ILE A 195 0.74 19.93 9.24
CA ILE A 195 1.16 19.34 10.51
C ILE A 195 -0.01 18.67 11.23
N ALA A 196 -1.17 19.31 11.29
CA ALA A 196 -2.37 18.74 11.92
C ALA A 196 -2.80 17.42 11.26
N ASN A 197 -2.79 17.37 9.93
CA ASN A 197 -3.05 16.15 9.17
C ASN A 197 -2.03 15.05 9.50
N ALA A 198 -0.74 15.39 9.58
CA ALA A 198 0.31 14.44 9.93
C ALA A 198 0.22 13.92 11.37
N GLN A 199 -0.11 14.78 12.34
CA GLN A 199 -0.36 14.39 13.72
C GLN A 199 -1.53 13.39 13.84
N ARG A 200 -2.61 13.63 13.09
CA ARG A 200 -3.72 12.68 12.99
C ARG A 200 -3.27 11.35 12.40
N THR A 201 -2.46 11.36 11.34
CA THR A 201 -1.88 10.14 10.76
C THR A 201 -0.98 9.39 11.74
N LEU A 202 -0.17 10.06 12.56
CA LEU A 202 0.67 9.39 13.59
C LEU A 202 -0.20 8.63 14.59
N THR A 203 -1.33 9.19 15.01
CA THR A 203 -2.31 8.49 15.87
C THR A 203 -2.83 7.22 15.18
N TYR A 204 -3.14 7.29 13.89
CA TYR A 204 -3.62 6.14 13.12
C TYR A 204 -2.56 5.06 12.92
N ILE A 205 -1.31 5.44 12.68
CA ILE A 205 -0.18 4.51 12.60
C ILE A 205 0.01 3.81 13.95
N GLN A 206 -0.08 4.52 15.07
CA GLN A 206 -0.01 3.94 16.41
C GLN A 206 -1.10 2.88 16.60
N ILE A 207 -2.37 3.22 16.30
CA ILE A 207 -3.51 2.31 16.44
C ILE A 207 -3.35 1.05 15.60
N LEU A 208 -2.98 1.19 14.33
CA LEU A 208 -2.76 0.03 13.44
C LEU A 208 -1.63 -0.84 13.95
N THR A 209 -0.52 -0.23 14.35
CA THR A 209 0.67 -0.93 14.86
C THR A 209 0.35 -1.73 16.11
N GLU A 210 -0.33 -1.10 17.07
CA GLU A 210 -0.75 -1.71 18.32
C GLU A 210 -1.68 -2.89 18.08
N PHE A 211 -2.59 -2.79 17.11
CA PHE A 211 -3.47 -3.89 16.74
C PHE A 211 -2.70 -5.05 16.09
N VAL A 212 -1.96 -4.80 15.01
CA VAL A 212 -1.37 -5.86 14.17
C VAL A 212 -0.19 -6.56 14.85
N SER A 213 0.38 -5.96 15.89
CA SER A 213 1.51 -6.53 16.64
C SER A 213 1.09 -7.55 17.70
N GLN A 214 -0.20 -7.65 18.03
CA GLN A 214 -0.68 -8.65 18.98
C GLN A 214 -0.43 -10.08 18.44
N GLU A 215 -0.28 -11.04 19.36
CA GLU A 215 0.08 -12.43 19.03
C GLU A 215 -0.88 -13.11 18.04
N GLN A 216 -2.14 -12.68 18.04
CA GLN A 216 -3.21 -13.16 17.17
C GLN A 216 -3.03 -12.79 15.69
N TYR A 217 -2.27 -11.73 15.40
CA TYR A 217 -2.22 -11.09 14.07
C TYR A 217 -0.83 -11.01 13.47
N ARG A 218 0.22 -10.90 14.31
CA ARG A 218 1.61 -10.58 13.88
C ARG A 218 2.24 -11.58 12.91
N ASP A 219 1.78 -12.82 12.92
CA ASP A 219 2.23 -13.92 12.08
C ASP A 219 1.55 -13.94 10.70
N VAL A 220 0.45 -13.19 10.53
CA VAL A 220 -0.25 -12.98 9.26
C VAL A 220 0.07 -11.60 8.69
N VAL A 221 -0.06 -10.54 9.50
CA VAL A 221 0.20 -9.16 9.11
C VAL A 221 1.64 -8.81 9.45
N CYS A 222 2.54 -9.06 8.51
CA CYS A 222 3.98 -8.98 8.75
C CYS A 222 4.59 -7.63 8.33
N MET A 223 3.89 -6.85 7.52
CA MET A 223 4.38 -5.57 6.98
C MET A 223 3.29 -4.50 7.07
N LEU A 224 3.67 -3.29 7.47
CA LEU A 224 2.82 -2.11 7.56
C LEU A 224 3.42 -0.98 6.72
N GLY A 225 2.73 -0.59 5.65
CA GLY A 225 3.02 0.61 4.86
C GLY A 225 2.40 1.81 5.53
N ILE A 226 3.23 2.80 5.83
CA ILE A 226 2.79 3.96 6.61
C ILE A 226 2.28 5.12 5.75
N VAL A 227 2.72 5.19 4.49
CA VAL A 227 2.28 6.17 3.49
C VAL A 227 2.45 5.59 2.09
N ASN A 228 1.36 5.33 1.40
CA ASN A 228 1.41 5.01 -0.03
C ASN A 228 1.76 6.24 -0.87
N GLU A 229 2.64 6.08 -1.87
CA GLU A 229 2.81 7.04 -2.97
C GLU A 229 2.99 8.52 -2.58
N ILE A 230 3.75 8.80 -1.50
CA ILE A 230 3.97 10.19 -1.05
C ILE A 230 4.62 11.07 -2.13
N MET A 231 4.03 12.23 -2.41
CA MET A 231 4.48 13.11 -3.50
C MET A 231 5.69 13.98 -3.09
N TRP A 232 6.89 13.44 -3.26
CA TRP A 232 8.16 14.12 -2.93
C TRP A 232 8.27 15.53 -3.51
N LYS A 233 7.90 15.70 -4.78
CA LYS A 233 8.02 16.97 -5.52
C LYS A 233 7.24 18.12 -4.85
N THR A 234 6.15 17.81 -4.16
CA THR A 234 5.29 18.80 -3.50
C THR A 234 5.63 18.94 -2.03
N ILE A 235 5.76 17.82 -1.32
CA ILE A 235 5.92 17.81 0.15
C ILE A 235 7.35 18.17 0.55
N GLY A 236 8.34 17.76 -0.25
CA GLY A 236 9.75 18.05 -0.03
C GLY A 236 10.44 17.15 1.00
N GLN A 237 11.76 17.00 0.84
CA GLN A 237 12.59 16.11 1.64
C GLN A 237 12.45 16.31 3.16
N THR A 238 12.62 17.55 3.64
CA THR A 238 12.63 17.86 5.07
C THR A 238 11.36 17.41 5.76
N SER A 239 10.22 17.66 5.13
CA SER A 239 8.89 17.30 5.63
C SER A 239 8.70 15.78 5.65
N ILE A 240 9.07 15.09 4.56
CA ILE A 240 8.95 13.63 4.46
C ILE A 240 9.83 12.94 5.50
N GLU A 241 11.11 13.31 5.59
CA GLU A 241 12.05 12.72 6.56
C GLU A 241 11.62 12.99 8.00
N SER A 242 11.10 14.20 8.30
CA SER A 242 10.53 14.53 9.60
C SER A 242 9.38 13.61 9.99
N PHE A 243 8.42 13.40 9.09
CA PHE A 243 7.28 12.52 9.34
C PHE A 243 7.70 11.05 9.46
N TYR A 244 8.54 10.55 8.55
CA TYR A 244 9.01 9.16 8.57
C TYR A 244 9.79 8.83 9.84
N TYR A 245 10.61 9.76 10.35
CA TYR A 245 11.29 9.57 11.62
C TYR A 245 10.30 9.48 12.79
N ALA A 246 9.32 10.40 12.85
CA ALA A 246 8.28 10.36 13.89
C ALA A 246 7.42 9.09 13.82
N ALA A 247 7.09 8.62 12.62
CA ALA A 247 6.36 7.38 12.41
C ALA A 247 7.19 6.15 12.83
N TYR A 248 8.47 6.11 12.50
CA TYR A 248 9.40 5.07 12.96
C TYR A 248 9.42 5.00 14.49
N ASP A 249 9.61 6.14 15.17
CA ASP A 249 9.63 6.20 16.64
C ASP A 249 8.28 5.79 17.23
N THR A 250 7.16 6.24 16.64
CA THR A 250 5.81 5.85 17.07
C THR A 250 5.66 4.32 17.04
N ILE A 251 6.08 3.68 15.95
CA ILE A 251 5.98 2.23 15.78
C ILE A 251 6.91 1.50 16.74
N ARG A 252 8.18 1.90 16.83
CA ARG A 252 9.17 1.20 17.68
C ARG A 252 8.98 1.45 19.17
N ASN A 253 8.37 2.56 19.58
CA ASN A 253 7.93 2.75 20.96
C ASN A 253 6.76 1.84 21.34
N ALA A 254 5.83 1.59 20.40
CA ALA A 254 4.75 0.64 20.60
C ALA A 254 5.28 -0.80 20.65
N THR A 255 6.16 -1.19 19.73
CA THR A 255 6.46 -2.61 19.52
C THR A 255 7.81 -3.08 20.05
N GLY A 256 8.76 -2.17 20.27
CA GLY A 256 10.17 -2.51 20.51
C GLY A 256 10.96 -2.80 19.23
N LEU A 257 12.23 -3.17 19.40
CA LEU A 257 13.20 -3.43 18.32
C LEU A 257 13.50 -4.92 18.16
N GLY A 258 13.91 -5.35 16.96
CA GLY A 258 14.38 -6.70 16.66
C GLY A 258 13.27 -7.68 16.28
N THR A 259 13.66 -8.88 15.85
CA THR A 259 12.72 -9.92 15.39
C THR A 259 11.63 -10.22 16.41
N GLY A 260 10.38 -10.34 15.93
CA GLY A 260 9.20 -10.64 16.74
C GLY A 260 8.51 -9.43 17.39
N ASN A 261 9.15 -8.26 17.37
CA ASN A 261 8.66 -7.04 18.03
C ASN A 261 7.90 -6.11 17.06
N GLY A 262 6.75 -6.55 16.55
CA GLY A 262 5.90 -5.76 15.62
C GLY A 262 6.23 -5.94 14.12
N PRO A 263 5.59 -5.16 13.22
CA PRO A 263 5.72 -5.35 11.78
C PRO A 263 7.02 -4.75 11.20
N TYR A 264 7.34 -5.17 9.98
CA TYR A 264 8.24 -4.44 9.09
C TYR A 264 7.56 -3.14 8.65
N ILE A 265 8.28 -2.01 8.67
CA ILE A 265 7.76 -0.70 8.26
C ILE A 265 8.11 -0.50 6.79
N ALA A 266 7.10 -0.46 5.92
CA ALA A 266 7.29 -0.17 4.51
C ALA A 266 7.20 1.35 4.25
N LEU A 267 8.22 1.87 3.58
CA LEU A 267 8.33 3.25 3.14
C LEU A 267 8.27 3.29 1.62
N HIS A 268 7.21 3.90 1.07
CA HIS A 268 7.15 4.17 -0.36
C HIS A 268 8.33 5.06 -0.81
N ASP A 269 8.88 4.78 -2.00
CA ASP A 269 10.08 5.42 -2.57
C ASP A 269 9.94 6.91 -2.93
N ALA A 270 8.76 7.47 -2.70
CA ALA A 270 8.37 8.84 -2.99
C ALA A 270 8.65 9.27 -4.45
N PHE A 271 8.59 8.31 -5.40
CA PHE A 271 8.90 8.47 -6.81
C PHE A 271 10.34 8.91 -7.09
N GLN A 272 11.26 8.65 -6.15
CA GLN A 272 12.69 8.94 -6.31
C GLN A 272 13.46 7.76 -6.91
N GLY A 273 12.88 6.55 -6.89
CA GLY A 273 13.55 5.32 -7.28
C GLY A 273 14.57 4.84 -6.24
N VAL A 274 14.91 3.55 -6.28
CA VAL A 274 15.77 2.88 -5.28
C VAL A 274 17.29 3.06 -5.50
N ILE A 275 17.69 3.69 -6.61
CA ILE A 275 19.05 4.23 -6.80
C ILE A 275 18.93 5.66 -7.31
N CYS A 276 19.21 6.65 -6.46
CA CYS A 276 19.56 7.97 -6.93
C CYS A 276 21.05 8.03 -7.33
N ALA A 277 21.33 8.22 -8.62
CA ALA A 277 22.66 8.38 -9.21
C ALA A 277 23.34 9.73 -8.92
N ARG A 278 23.00 10.41 -7.82
CA ARG A 278 23.57 11.71 -7.46
C ARG A 278 23.91 11.75 -5.97
N ASN A 279 25.03 12.40 -5.64
CA ASN A 279 25.50 12.74 -4.29
C ASN A 279 24.41 13.44 -3.46
N LEU A 280 23.41 12.72 -2.99
CA LEU A 280 22.32 13.22 -2.18
C LEU A 280 22.20 12.32 -0.95
N THR A 281 22.16 12.92 0.23
CA THR A 281 21.91 12.24 1.49
C THR A 281 20.41 12.26 1.76
N HIS A 282 19.66 11.34 1.15
CA HIS A 282 18.23 11.16 1.40
C HIS A 282 17.84 9.67 1.34
N VAL A 283 16.61 9.34 1.76
CA VAL A 283 16.10 7.98 2.05
C VAL A 283 16.49 6.92 0.99
N PHE A 284 16.46 7.27 -0.30
CA PHE A 284 16.63 6.34 -1.42
C PHE A 284 17.97 6.48 -2.19
N ALA A 285 18.91 7.26 -1.66
CA ALA A 285 20.25 7.36 -2.24
C ALA A 285 21.12 6.18 -1.82
N THR A 286 22.25 5.96 -2.52
CA THR A 286 23.24 4.93 -2.14
C THR A 286 23.57 5.10 -0.65
N PRO A 287 23.23 4.12 0.21
CA PRO A 287 23.33 4.35 1.64
C PRO A 287 24.77 4.53 2.08
N THR A 288 25.05 5.68 2.68
CA THR A 288 26.22 5.91 3.54
C THR A 288 25.75 5.82 4.99
N PRO A 289 26.66 5.74 5.99
CA PRO A 289 26.28 5.88 7.40
C PRO A 289 25.53 7.18 7.74
N SER A 290 25.53 8.17 6.83
CA SER A 290 24.81 9.44 6.95
C SER A 290 23.49 9.49 6.17
N SER A 291 23.10 8.42 5.45
CA SER A 291 21.81 8.35 4.76
C SER A 291 20.68 8.22 5.78
N PHE A 292 19.56 8.90 5.51
CA PHE A 292 18.37 8.88 6.35
C PHE A 292 17.88 7.45 6.62
N LEU A 293 17.61 7.12 7.89
CA LEU A 293 17.19 5.79 8.39
C LEU A 293 18.18 4.64 8.14
N SER A 294 19.44 4.94 7.82
CA SER A 294 20.49 3.93 7.77
C SER A 294 20.64 3.24 9.14
N GLY A 295 20.64 1.90 9.15
CA GLY A 295 20.71 1.10 10.38
C GLY A 295 19.38 0.96 11.15
N SER A 296 18.27 1.43 10.58
CA SER A 296 16.94 1.24 11.16
C SER A 296 16.58 -0.24 11.34
N ASP A 297 15.76 -0.52 12.36
CA ASP A 297 15.22 -1.85 12.62
C ASP A 297 14.02 -2.13 11.71
N ARG A 298 14.12 -3.17 10.89
CA ARG A 298 13.03 -3.73 10.05
C ARG A 298 12.27 -2.68 9.24
N VAL A 299 13.01 -1.85 8.51
CA VAL A 299 12.45 -0.93 7.52
C VAL A 299 12.65 -1.50 6.12
N VAL A 300 11.60 -1.40 5.31
CA VAL A 300 11.51 -1.91 3.94
C VAL A 300 11.34 -0.72 3.00
N ILE A 301 12.05 -0.72 1.88
CA ILE A 301 11.75 0.20 0.78
C ILE A 301 10.69 -0.43 -0.11
N ASP A 302 9.61 0.30 -0.33
CA ASP A 302 8.54 -0.05 -1.25
C ASP A 302 8.69 0.80 -2.53
N GLN A 303 9.04 0.16 -3.64
CA GLN A 303 9.22 0.83 -4.93
C GLN A 303 8.05 0.55 -5.87
N HIS A 304 7.55 1.62 -6.50
CA HIS A 304 6.50 1.56 -7.50
C HIS A 304 7.09 2.02 -8.83
N PRO A 305 7.77 1.13 -9.57
CA PRO A 305 8.39 1.53 -10.81
C PRO A 305 7.32 1.73 -11.89
N VAL A 306 6.84 2.97 -12.02
CA VAL A 306 5.81 3.33 -13.01
C VAL A 306 6.43 3.55 -14.38
N PHE A 307 6.19 2.64 -15.33
CA PHE A 307 6.57 2.80 -16.75
C PHE A 307 5.68 3.80 -17.51
N VAL A 308 4.43 3.96 -17.05
CA VAL A 308 3.34 4.53 -17.85
C VAL A 308 3.48 6.04 -18.09
N SER A 309 4.13 6.82 -17.21
CA SER A 309 4.16 8.28 -17.38
C SER A 309 5.35 8.85 -18.17
N LYS A 310 6.47 8.12 -18.31
CA LYS A 310 7.72 8.69 -18.89
C LYS A 310 8.21 8.08 -20.20
N LEU A 311 7.76 6.88 -20.59
CA LEU A 311 8.25 6.20 -21.79
C LEU A 311 7.20 6.08 -22.92
N ILE A 312 5.91 6.32 -22.64
CA ILE A 312 4.84 6.27 -23.66
C ILE A 312 5.02 7.34 -24.75
N SER A 313 5.73 8.45 -24.49
CA SER A 313 5.93 9.48 -25.50
C SER A 313 6.94 9.13 -26.61
N LEU A 314 7.62 7.97 -26.56
CA LEU A 314 8.76 7.69 -27.46
C LEU A 314 8.70 6.37 -28.24
N PHE A 315 7.83 5.42 -27.91
CA PHE A 315 7.90 4.09 -28.53
C PHE A 315 6.53 3.55 -28.96
N SER A 316 6.24 3.71 -30.24
CA SER A 316 5.33 2.84 -30.98
C SER A 316 5.85 1.40 -30.89
N ILE A 317 5.14 0.54 -30.14
CA ILE A 317 4.88 -0.93 -30.12
C ILE A 317 5.94 -1.90 -30.69
N TRP A 318 6.80 -1.49 -31.61
CA TRP A 318 7.99 -2.22 -32.06
C TRP A 318 9.19 -1.96 -31.15
N LEU A 319 9.27 -2.75 -30.07
CA LEU A 319 10.49 -3.36 -29.50
C LEU A 319 10.16 -3.84 -28.07
N SER A 320 9.35 -4.90 -27.95
CA SER A 320 9.20 -5.64 -26.69
C SER A 320 10.56 -5.93 -26.03
N GLY A 321 11.60 -6.19 -26.85
CA GLY A 321 12.99 -6.30 -26.40
C GLY A 321 13.57 -5.07 -25.69
N LYS A 322 13.24 -3.83 -26.09
CA LYS A 322 13.74 -2.61 -25.40
C LYS A 322 13.05 -2.38 -24.06
N ILE A 323 11.74 -2.63 -24.00
CA ILE A 323 10.97 -2.55 -22.75
C ILE A 323 11.49 -3.61 -21.79
N VAL A 324 11.57 -4.87 -22.22
CA VAL A 324 12.11 -5.99 -21.43
C VAL A 324 13.54 -5.73 -20.96
N HIS A 325 14.39 -5.16 -21.80
CA HIS A 325 15.75 -4.76 -21.40
C HIS A 325 15.73 -3.68 -20.31
N SER A 326 14.95 -2.63 -20.50
CA SER A 326 14.85 -1.51 -19.55
C SER A 326 14.25 -1.95 -18.20
N LEU A 327 13.26 -2.84 -18.22
CA LEU A 327 12.71 -3.48 -17.01
C LEU A 327 13.77 -4.32 -16.32
N SER A 328 14.56 -5.05 -17.10
CA SER A 328 15.64 -5.88 -16.55
C SER A 328 16.73 -5.06 -15.86
N GLU A 329 16.98 -3.82 -16.31
CA GLU A 329 17.93 -2.92 -15.65
C GLU A 329 17.50 -2.53 -14.23
N TRP A 330 16.21 -2.58 -13.89
CA TRP A 330 15.74 -2.39 -12.52
C TRP A 330 16.30 -3.45 -11.56
N ALA A 331 16.63 -4.65 -12.05
CA ALA A 331 17.21 -5.71 -11.23
C ALA A 331 18.46 -5.22 -10.51
N MET A 332 19.34 -4.48 -11.20
CA MET A 332 20.56 -3.92 -10.60
C MET A 332 20.21 -2.93 -9.48
N ALA A 333 19.17 -2.11 -9.69
CA ALA A 333 18.72 -1.13 -8.72
C ALA A 333 18.14 -1.77 -7.46
N THR A 334 17.21 -2.71 -7.65
CA THR A 334 16.63 -3.52 -6.58
C THR A 334 17.69 -4.30 -5.81
N ASN A 335 18.65 -4.91 -6.51
CA ASN A 335 19.71 -5.73 -5.90
C ASN A 335 20.64 -4.88 -5.04
N ARG A 336 21.05 -3.72 -5.53
CA ARG A 336 21.88 -2.80 -4.76
C ARG A 336 21.13 -2.25 -3.55
N SER A 337 19.88 -1.83 -3.70
CA SER A 337 19.05 -1.40 -2.56
C SER A 337 18.94 -2.52 -1.52
N SER A 338 18.70 -3.74 -1.98
CA SER A 338 18.59 -4.94 -1.13
C SER A 338 19.84 -5.22 -0.29
N ARG A 339 21.03 -5.01 -0.88
CA ARG A 339 22.32 -5.20 -0.20
C ARG A 339 22.65 -4.08 0.79
N VAL A 340 22.35 -2.84 0.44
CA VAL A 340 22.92 -1.68 1.16
C VAL A 340 21.90 -1.07 2.13
N PHE A 341 20.64 -0.92 1.74
CA PHE A 341 19.62 -0.37 2.63
C PHE A 341 19.01 -1.46 3.51
N GLY A 342 18.53 -2.54 2.90
CA GLY A 342 17.65 -3.48 3.57
C GLY A 342 16.69 -4.14 2.60
N VAL A 343 15.66 -4.79 3.12
CA VAL A 343 14.62 -5.40 2.29
C VAL A 343 14.04 -4.34 1.34
N THR A 344 13.97 -4.66 0.05
CA THR A 344 13.31 -3.85 -0.98
C THR A 344 12.24 -4.70 -1.64
N VAL A 345 11.04 -4.13 -1.79
CA VAL A 345 9.90 -4.78 -2.44
C VAL A 345 9.38 -3.92 -3.57
N GLY A 346 8.97 -4.52 -4.68
CA GLY A 346 8.16 -3.85 -5.68
C GLY A 346 6.69 -3.92 -5.26
N GLY A 347 6.20 -2.99 -4.45
CA GLY A 347 4.81 -2.99 -3.94
C GLY A 347 3.76 -2.78 -5.01
N GLU A 348 4.13 -2.16 -6.15
CA GLU A 348 3.24 -2.01 -7.29
C GLU A 348 4.00 -2.12 -8.62
N PHE A 349 3.54 -2.99 -9.50
CA PHE A 349 3.90 -3.04 -10.92
C PHE A 349 2.78 -3.74 -11.71
N SER A 350 2.77 -3.64 -13.03
CA SER A 350 1.82 -4.37 -13.87
C SER A 350 2.46 -4.84 -15.18
N THR A 351 1.65 -5.44 -16.07
CA THR A 351 2.04 -5.77 -17.44
C THR A 351 1.80 -4.58 -18.39
N ALA A 352 1.45 -3.40 -17.86
CA ALA A 352 1.12 -2.24 -18.66
C ALA A 352 2.33 -1.69 -19.43
N ILE A 353 2.19 -1.62 -20.75
CA ILE A 353 3.14 -0.99 -21.68
C ILE A 353 2.55 0.27 -22.34
N ASN A 354 1.33 0.61 -21.97
CA ASN A 354 0.55 1.73 -22.44
C ASN A 354 -0.37 2.22 -21.29
N ASP A 355 -1.09 3.32 -21.53
CA ASP A 355 -2.06 3.90 -20.60
C ASP A 355 -3.50 3.75 -21.09
N CYS A 356 -3.77 2.68 -21.87
CA CYS A 356 -5.12 2.36 -22.30
C CYS A 356 -5.96 1.74 -21.18
N GLY A 357 -7.26 1.86 -21.36
CA GLY A 357 -8.27 1.37 -20.43
C GLY A 357 -9.10 2.47 -19.80
N LEU A 358 -10.35 2.12 -19.48
CA LEU A 358 -11.34 3.08 -18.97
C LEU A 358 -10.87 3.71 -17.66
N TRP A 359 -10.72 5.03 -17.66
CA TRP A 359 -10.36 5.86 -16.50
C TRP A 359 -9.03 5.52 -15.83
N LEU A 360 -8.12 4.83 -16.52
CA LEU A 360 -6.80 4.53 -15.96
C LEU A 360 -6.04 5.80 -15.54
N ASN A 361 -6.10 6.84 -16.38
CA ASN A 361 -5.52 8.16 -16.09
C ASN A 361 -6.46 9.08 -15.27
N GLY A 362 -7.57 8.54 -14.75
CA GLY A 362 -8.63 9.27 -14.04
C GLY A 362 -9.89 9.49 -14.87
N VAL A 363 -11.01 9.72 -14.18
CA VAL A 363 -12.31 9.98 -14.83
C VAL A 363 -12.25 11.29 -15.63
N GLY A 364 -12.71 11.25 -16.87
CA GLY A 364 -12.70 12.40 -17.79
C GLY A 364 -11.33 12.67 -18.46
N SER A 365 -10.32 11.84 -18.19
CA SER A 365 -9.04 11.90 -18.90
C SER A 365 -9.07 11.09 -20.20
N SER A 366 -8.13 11.39 -21.10
CA SER A 366 -7.86 10.60 -22.30
C SER A 366 -6.50 9.90 -22.18
N PRO A 367 -6.37 8.64 -22.64
CA PRO A 367 -5.08 8.00 -22.82
C PRO A 367 -4.17 8.82 -23.75
N THR A 368 -2.87 8.77 -23.49
CA THR A 368 -1.83 9.31 -24.37
C THR A 368 -1.48 8.33 -25.49
N SER A 369 -1.74 7.04 -25.29
CA SER A 369 -1.55 5.99 -26.28
C SER A 369 -2.55 6.09 -27.44
N THR A 370 -2.06 5.91 -28.67
CA THR A 370 -2.86 6.10 -29.89
C THR A 370 -3.60 4.86 -30.37
N ASP A 371 -3.37 3.69 -29.78
CA ASP A 371 -3.87 2.38 -30.26
C ASP A 371 -4.69 1.62 -29.20
N CYS A 372 -5.48 2.34 -28.40
CA CYS A 372 -6.26 1.72 -27.34
C CYS A 372 -7.36 0.78 -27.83
N ALA A 373 -7.85 0.95 -29.06
CA ALA A 373 -8.79 -0.01 -29.64
C ALA A 373 -8.20 -1.42 -29.73
N HIS A 374 -6.90 -1.54 -30.07
CA HIS A 374 -6.19 -2.82 -30.05
C HIS A 374 -5.99 -3.33 -28.62
N TRP A 375 -5.44 -2.49 -27.73
CA TRP A 375 -5.10 -2.93 -26.37
C TRP A 375 -6.31 -3.23 -25.49
N ASP A 376 -7.44 -2.57 -25.68
CA ASP A 376 -8.68 -2.84 -24.94
C ASP A 376 -9.43 -4.08 -25.49
N ASP A 377 -9.03 -4.59 -26.66
CA ASP A 377 -9.58 -5.80 -27.30
C ASP A 377 -8.80 -7.07 -26.93
N TRP A 378 -8.54 -7.23 -25.63
CA TRP A 378 -7.78 -8.35 -25.07
C TRP A 378 -8.38 -9.73 -25.36
N GLU A 379 -9.65 -9.81 -25.74
CA GLU A 379 -10.32 -11.05 -26.12
C GLU A 379 -9.78 -11.64 -27.44
N HIS A 380 -9.20 -10.79 -28.29
CA HIS A 380 -8.67 -11.14 -29.60
C HIS A 380 -7.15 -11.01 -29.72
N TYR A 381 -6.43 -10.91 -28.59
CA TYR A 381 -4.97 -10.99 -28.61
C TYR A 381 -4.53 -12.31 -29.23
N ASP A 382 -3.63 -12.22 -30.22
CA ASP A 382 -2.97 -13.39 -30.76
C ASP A 382 -1.87 -13.90 -29.81
N GLN A 383 -1.32 -15.07 -30.13
CA GLN A 383 -0.29 -15.68 -29.29
C GLN A 383 0.99 -14.84 -29.24
N ALA A 384 1.31 -14.08 -30.29
CA ALA A 384 2.52 -13.26 -30.31
C ALA A 384 2.41 -12.09 -29.32
N THR A 385 1.26 -11.41 -29.28
CA THR A 385 0.95 -10.37 -28.29
C THR A 385 0.98 -10.95 -26.88
N ILE A 386 0.37 -12.13 -26.65
CA ILE A 386 0.39 -12.79 -25.34
C ILE A 386 1.84 -13.10 -24.90
N ASP A 387 2.66 -13.66 -25.78
CA ASP A 387 4.05 -14.00 -25.49
C ASP A 387 4.91 -12.76 -25.21
N ASP A 388 4.68 -11.65 -25.91
CA ASP A 388 5.40 -10.41 -25.69
C ASP A 388 5.02 -9.74 -24.37
N LEU A 389 3.73 -9.70 -24.04
CA LEU A 389 3.27 -9.24 -22.72
C LEU A 389 3.79 -10.16 -21.59
N LYS A 390 3.90 -11.47 -21.85
CA LYS A 390 4.49 -12.40 -20.88
C LYS A 390 5.95 -12.06 -20.58
N LYS A 391 6.75 -11.69 -21.58
CA LYS A 391 8.15 -11.27 -21.36
C LYS A 391 8.23 -10.01 -20.49
N VAL A 392 7.33 -9.05 -20.68
CA VAL A 392 7.22 -7.87 -19.81
C VAL A 392 6.96 -8.28 -18.37
N THR A 393 5.98 -9.16 -18.13
CA THR A 393 5.67 -9.68 -16.80
C THR A 393 6.87 -10.39 -16.17
N LEU A 394 7.54 -11.29 -16.90
CA LEU A 394 8.69 -12.04 -16.40
C LEU A 394 9.86 -11.12 -16.03
N ALA A 395 10.15 -10.13 -16.87
CA ALA A 395 11.20 -9.14 -16.61
C ALA A 395 10.89 -8.32 -15.34
N SER A 396 9.66 -7.84 -15.18
CA SER A 396 9.27 -7.11 -13.97
C SER A 396 9.33 -7.98 -12.71
N MET A 397 8.82 -9.21 -12.77
CA MET A 397 8.85 -10.15 -11.62
C MET A 397 10.29 -10.48 -11.19
N ASP A 398 11.19 -10.75 -12.15
CA ASP A 398 12.60 -11.08 -11.85
C ASP A 398 13.39 -9.85 -11.39
N ALA A 399 13.13 -8.68 -11.96
CA ALA A 399 13.80 -7.45 -11.56
C ALA A 399 13.43 -7.01 -10.14
N LEU A 400 12.18 -7.20 -9.74
CA LEU A 400 11.68 -6.78 -8.43
C LEU A 400 11.85 -7.84 -7.35
N GLN A 401 11.93 -9.13 -7.73
CA GLN A 401 12.03 -10.30 -6.85
C GLN A 401 10.88 -10.41 -5.84
N ASN A 402 10.92 -9.60 -4.79
CA ASN A 402 9.84 -9.46 -3.82
C ASN A 402 8.80 -8.51 -4.39
N PHE A 403 7.76 -9.05 -5.02
CA PHE A 403 6.84 -8.24 -5.82
C PHE A 403 5.38 -8.35 -5.37
N PHE A 404 4.62 -7.31 -5.67
CA PHE A 404 3.17 -7.25 -5.58
C PHE A 404 2.61 -6.67 -6.87
N PHE A 405 1.94 -7.52 -7.68
CA PHE A 405 1.33 -7.06 -8.92
C PHE A 405 0.10 -6.19 -8.62
N TRP A 406 -0.01 -5.04 -9.26
CA TRP A 406 -1.18 -4.16 -9.24
C TRP A 406 -2.07 -4.47 -10.45
N THR A 407 -3.23 -5.10 -10.31
CA THR A 407 -3.90 -5.63 -9.11
C THR A 407 -4.43 -7.05 -9.35
N TRP A 408 -4.90 -7.77 -8.32
CA TRP A 408 -5.46 -9.12 -8.44
C TRP A 408 -6.58 -9.19 -9.50
N LYS A 409 -7.54 -8.27 -9.43
CA LYS A 409 -8.64 -8.20 -10.39
C LYS A 409 -9.22 -6.81 -10.58
N ILE A 410 -9.87 -6.64 -11.73
CA ILE A 410 -10.59 -5.43 -12.12
C ILE A 410 -12.04 -5.84 -12.42
N GLY A 411 -12.99 -5.08 -11.90
CA GLY A 411 -14.41 -5.28 -12.12
C GLY A 411 -14.80 -4.96 -13.57
N ASN A 412 -15.85 -5.61 -14.04
CA ASN A 412 -16.41 -5.27 -15.35
C ASN A 412 -17.06 -3.89 -15.30
N SER A 413 -16.88 -3.10 -16.36
CA SER A 413 -17.70 -1.91 -16.62
C SER A 413 -19.12 -2.35 -17.02
N THR A 414 -20.15 -1.66 -16.55
CA THR A 414 -21.53 -1.89 -16.97
C THR A 414 -21.75 -1.45 -18.41
N ASP A 415 -21.03 -0.42 -18.86
CA ASP A 415 -21.16 0.15 -20.20
C ASP A 415 -20.43 -0.72 -21.23
N LEU A 416 -19.19 -1.12 -20.94
CA LEU A 416 -18.38 -1.97 -21.81
C LEU A 416 -18.70 -3.46 -21.69
N ARG A 417 -19.37 -3.86 -20.59
CA ARG A 417 -19.71 -5.26 -20.24
C ARG A 417 -18.52 -6.21 -20.14
N LYS A 418 -17.32 -5.66 -19.93
CA LYS A 418 -16.06 -6.40 -19.76
C LYS A 418 -15.10 -5.62 -18.86
N SER A 419 -14.02 -6.30 -18.44
CA SER A 419 -12.88 -5.64 -17.79
C SER A 419 -12.23 -4.67 -18.77
N SER A 420 -12.00 -3.45 -18.31
CA SER A 420 -11.58 -2.32 -19.15
C SER A 420 -10.09 -2.00 -19.11
N SER A 421 -9.30 -2.66 -18.25
CA SER A 421 -7.86 -2.37 -18.09
C SER A 421 -7.05 -3.67 -17.99
N PRO A 422 -6.97 -4.47 -19.08
CA PRO A 422 -6.50 -5.85 -19.04
C PRO A 422 -5.05 -6.03 -18.56
N LEU A 423 -4.18 -5.05 -18.84
CA LEU A 423 -2.76 -5.11 -18.48
C LEU A 423 -2.50 -4.89 -16.98
N TRP A 424 -3.53 -4.48 -16.24
CA TRP A 424 -3.53 -4.28 -14.79
C TRP A 424 -4.32 -5.36 -14.04
N HIS A 425 -4.78 -6.41 -14.74
CA HIS A 425 -5.65 -7.44 -14.18
C HIS A 425 -4.92 -8.79 -14.10
N TYR A 426 -4.33 -9.11 -12.94
CA TYR A 426 -3.53 -10.34 -12.75
C TYR A 426 -4.31 -11.61 -13.09
N LYS A 427 -5.50 -11.77 -12.50
CA LYS A 427 -6.32 -12.97 -12.69
C LYS A 427 -6.73 -13.18 -14.16
N LEU A 428 -7.06 -12.11 -14.90
CA LEU A 428 -7.33 -12.19 -16.33
C LEU A 428 -6.06 -12.58 -17.11
N GLY A 429 -4.93 -11.96 -16.80
CA GLY A 429 -3.67 -12.28 -17.45
C GLY A 429 -3.17 -13.69 -17.18
N LEU A 430 -3.49 -14.26 -16.02
CA LEU A 430 -3.23 -15.66 -15.70
C LEU A 430 -4.12 -16.59 -16.53
N GLN A 431 -5.38 -16.24 -16.71
CA GLN A 431 -6.33 -16.99 -17.53
C GLN A 431 -5.96 -16.95 -19.03
N ARG A 432 -5.44 -15.80 -19.50
CA ARG A 432 -5.14 -15.55 -20.91
C ARG A 432 -3.69 -15.81 -21.31
N GLY A 433 -2.77 -15.91 -20.36
CA GLY A 433 -1.42 -16.44 -20.57
C GLY A 433 -0.26 -15.43 -20.54
N TRP A 434 -0.53 -14.12 -20.44
CA TRP A 434 0.53 -13.11 -20.31
C TRP A 434 1.03 -12.92 -18.88
N ILE A 435 0.39 -13.57 -17.90
CA ILE A 435 0.96 -13.84 -16.58
C ILE A 435 1.40 -15.31 -16.55
N PRO A 436 2.64 -15.64 -16.12
CA PRO A 436 3.09 -17.02 -16.05
C PRO A 436 2.25 -17.82 -15.05
N LYS A 437 1.94 -19.08 -15.38
CA LYS A 437 1.22 -19.98 -14.47
C LYS A 437 2.04 -20.23 -13.20
N ASP A 438 3.33 -20.54 -13.38
CA ASP A 438 4.28 -20.65 -12.26
C ASP A 438 5.10 -19.36 -12.18
N PRO A 439 4.94 -18.55 -11.12
CA PRO A 439 5.66 -17.29 -10.99
C PRO A 439 7.18 -17.47 -10.83
N ARG A 440 7.67 -18.70 -10.60
CA ARG A 440 9.11 -19.02 -10.59
C ARG A 440 9.72 -19.04 -11.99
N GLU A 441 8.92 -19.06 -13.05
CA GLU A 441 9.38 -18.92 -14.43
C GLU A 441 10.16 -17.62 -14.66
N ALA A 442 9.90 -16.58 -13.86
CA ALA A 442 10.61 -15.31 -13.93
C ALA A 442 12.10 -15.43 -13.54
N VAL A 443 12.46 -16.39 -12.67
CA VAL A 443 13.79 -16.45 -12.05
C VAL A 443 14.89 -16.57 -13.13
N GLY A 444 15.75 -15.55 -13.19
CA GLY A 444 16.89 -15.50 -14.12
C GLY A 444 16.55 -14.91 -15.50
N HIS A 445 15.32 -14.43 -15.72
CA HIS A 445 14.92 -13.76 -16.95
C HIS A 445 15.79 -12.53 -17.24
N CYS A 446 15.98 -11.63 -16.27
CA CYS A 446 16.76 -10.41 -16.43
C CYS A 446 18.24 -10.72 -16.75
N ALA A 447 18.82 -11.73 -16.10
CA ALA A 447 20.18 -12.16 -16.39
C ALA A 447 20.34 -12.65 -17.84
N SER A 448 19.33 -13.35 -18.37
CA SER A 448 19.31 -13.81 -19.76
C SER A 448 19.23 -12.65 -20.76
N VAL A 449 18.50 -11.59 -20.43
CA VAL A 449 18.30 -10.39 -21.26
C VAL A 449 19.53 -9.49 -21.25
N LEU A 450 20.06 -9.17 -20.07
CA LEU A 450 21.17 -8.23 -19.88
C LEU A 450 22.54 -8.83 -20.19
N ARG A 451 22.66 -10.16 -20.21
CA ARG A 451 23.96 -10.87 -20.26
C ARG A 451 24.92 -10.40 -19.14
N ALA A 452 24.37 -9.96 -18.02
CA ALA A 452 25.07 -9.47 -16.84
C ALA A 452 24.49 -10.13 -15.58
N SER A 453 25.32 -10.29 -14.55
CA SER A 453 25.02 -11.14 -13.38
C SER A 453 25.13 -10.39 -12.05
N ASP A 454 24.63 -9.16 -11.95
CA ASP A 454 24.51 -8.50 -10.64
C ASP A 454 23.32 -9.11 -9.88
N VAL A 455 23.43 -10.37 -9.46
CA VAL A 455 22.39 -11.13 -8.76
C VAL A 455 22.48 -10.85 -7.27
N PHE A 456 21.34 -10.66 -6.61
CA PHE A 456 21.30 -10.52 -5.15
C PHE A 456 21.77 -11.82 -4.48
N ASP A 457 22.70 -11.71 -3.54
CA ASP A 457 23.33 -12.85 -2.85
C ASP A 457 22.53 -13.32 -1.62
N GLY A 458 21.32 -12.81 -1.43
CA GLY A 458 20.45 -13.14 -0.30
C GLY A 458 20.85 -12.47 1.02
N ARG A 459 21.81 -11.53 1.01
CA ARG A 459 22.31 -10.90 2.24
C ARG A 459 21.80 -9.47 2.39
N HIS A 460 20.95 -9.27 3.39
CA HIS A 460 20.54 -7.95 3.85
C HIS A 460 21.38 -7.49 5.05
N PRO A 461 21.49 -6.18 5.32
CA PRO A 461 21.95 -5.67 6.60
C PRO A 461 21.16 -6.29 7.76
N ALA A 462 21.84 -6.67 8.85
CA ALA A 462 21.20 -7.38 9.96
C ALA A 462 20.02 -6.60 10.56
N THR A 463 20.16 -5.29 10.76
CA THR A 463 19.11 -4.43 11.33
C THR A 463 17.85 -4.41 10.47
N ALA A 464 18.01 -4.46 9.14
CA ALA A 464 16.89 -4.46 8.20
C ALA A 464 16.02 -5.72 8.29
N ILE A 465 16.53 -6.80 8.89
CA ILE A 465 15.81 -8.06 9.09
C ILE A 465 15.57 -8.40 10.57
N GLY A 466 15.74 -7.43 11.48
CA GLY A 466 15.50 -7.60 12.91
C GLY A 466 16.67 -8.17 13.70
N GLY A 467 17.84 -8.29 13.08
CA GLY A 467 19.10 -8.69 13.72
C GLY A 467 19.85 -7.50 14.33
N ALA A 468 20.48 -7.71 15.50
CA ALA A 468 21.06 -6.67 16.38
C ALA A 468 20.02 -5.64 16.87
N THR A 469 20.28 -4.96 17.99
CA THR A 469 19.43 -3.86 18.47
C THR A 469 19.56 -2.68 17.49
N GLY A 470 18.76 -2.65 16.43
CA GLY A 470 18.77 -1.60 15.41
C GLY A 470 18.55 -0.23 16.05
N THR A 471 19.64 0.46 16.35
CA THR A 471 19.59 1.78 16.97
C THR A 471 19.96 2.79 15.90
N LEU A 472 19.01 3.63 15.52
CA LEU A 472 19.31 4.78 14.67
C LEU A 472 20.35 5.64 15.39
N SER A 473 21.44 5.97 14.69
CA SER A 473 22.43 6.88 15.23
C SER A 473 21.82 8.27 15.44
N ALA A 474 22.26 9.02 16.46
CA ALA A 474 21.66 10.31 16.82
C ALA A 474 21.65 11.35 15.68
N ASN A 475 22.57 11.24 14.71
CA ASN A 475 22.61 12.08 13.50
C ASN A 475 21.44 11.81 12.51
N GLN A 476 20.67 10.75 12.71
CA GLN A 476 19.49 10.41 11.92
C GLN A 476 18.22 11.09 12.42
N ALA A 477 18.26 11.66 13.63
CA ALA A 477 17.10 12.31 14.22
C ALA A 477 16.55 13.43 13.32
N ARG A 478 15.23 13.49 13.20
CA ARG A 478 14.52 14.59 12.54
C ARG A 478 13.47 15.12 13.50
N ALA A 479 13.49 16.43 13.73
CA ALA A 479 12.46 17.06 14.54
C ALA A 479 11.09 16.93 13.84
N PHE A 480 10.06 16.61 14.61
CA PHE A 480 8.67 16.70 14.18
C PHE A 480 7.90 17.60 15.16
N PRO A 481 7.26 18.69 14.69
CA PRO A 481 7.26 19.20 13.32
C PRO A 481 8.66 19.63 12.79
N PRO A 482 8.87 19.68 11.46
CA PRO A 482 10.13 20.16 10.89
C PRO A 482 10.33 21.67 11.10
N ALA A 483 11.55 22.17 10.88
CA ALA A 483 11.87 23.60 10.98
C ALA A 483 11.29 24.45 9.83
N THR A 484 10.92 23.81 8.71
CA THR A 484 10.30 24.42 7.54
C THR A 484 9.27 23.47 6.96
N LEU A 485 8.20 23.99 6.36
CA LEU A 485 7.16 23.21 5.71
C LEU A 485 6.80 23.80 4.35
N SER A 486 6.58 22.95 3.36
CA SER A 486 6.08 23.37 2.06
C SER A 486 4.71 24.06 2.17
N PRO A 487 4.38 25.02 1.28
CA PRO A 487 5.19 25.47 0.15
C PRO A 487 6.31 26.45 0.51
N SER A 488 6.23 27.15 1.65
CA SER A 488 7.21 28.20 2.00
C SER A 488 7.23 28.62 3.48
N PHE A 489 6.63 27.85 4.40
CA PHE A 489 6.55 28.23 5.81
C PHE A 489 7.90 28.02 6.52
N SER A 490 8.35 29.04 7.25
CA SER A 490 9.60 29.01 8.01
C SER A 490 9.56 29.97 9.21
N GLY A 491 10.52 29.83 10.13
CA GLY A 491 10.69 30.75 11.25
C GLY A 491 9.43 30.89 12.11
N THR A 492 8.96 32.13 12.31
CA THR A 492 7.75 32.42 13.11
C THR A 492 6.46 31.91 12.47
N GLN A 493 6.43 31.67 11.15
CA GLN A 493 5.22 31.11 10.51
C GLN A 493 4.96 29.68 10.97
N MET A 494 6.01 28.89 11.23
CA MET A 494 5.87 27.52 11.70
C MET A 494 5.14 27.42 13.04
N THR A 495 5.28 28.43 13.91
CA THR A 495 4.60 28.45 15.21
C THR A 495 3.12 28.87 15.10
N LEU A 496 2.72 29.45 13.96
CA LEU A 496 1.35 29.87 13.66
C LEU A 496 0.57 28.80 12.89
N LEU A 497 1.24 27.77 12.37
CA LEU A 497 0.56 26.66 11.70
C LEU A 497 -0.38 25.94 12.68
N PRO A 498 -1.63 25.64 12.27
CA PRO A 498 -2.51 24.79 13.03
C PRO A 498 -1.86 23.46 13.39
N THR A 499 -1.98 23.12 14.68
CA THR A 499 -1.53 21.84 15.23
C THR A 499 -2.67 21.24 16.05
N TYR A 500 -2.69 19.93 16.13
CA TYR A 500 -3.47 19.17 17.10
C TYR A 500 -2.66 18.96 18.37
N THR A 501 -3.36 18.61 19.44
CA THR A 501 -2.77 18.36 20.76
C THR A 501 -2.95 16.90 21.14
N ALA A 502 -1.91 16.28 21.71
CA ALA A 502 -1.93 14.91 22.18
C ALA A 502 -2.63 14.83 23.55
N THR A 503 -3.94 15.03 23.55
CA THR A 503 -4.79 14.97 24.77
C THR A 503 -6.00 14.06 24.58
N GLY A 504 -6.21 13.54 23.38
CA GLY A 504 -7.33 12.65 23.09
C GLY A 504 -7.11 11.26 23.64
N THR A 505 -8.20 10.58 23.94
CA THR A 505 -8.17 9.13 24.21
C THR A 505 -7.88 8.39 22.91
N VAL A 506 -6.91 7.47 22.93
CA VAL A 506 -6.63 6.63 21.77
C VAL A 506 -7.78 5.63 21.59
N LYS A 507 -8.32 5.57 20.37
CA LYS A 507 -9.32 4.58 19.97
C LYS A 507 -8.60 3.27 19.67
N THR A 508 -9.11 2.14 20.16
CA THR A 508 -8.67 0.82 19.69
C THR A 508 -9.55 0.36 18.54
N LEU A 509 -8.96 -0.40 17.62
CA LEU A 509 -9.73 -1.08 16.59
C LEU A 509 -10.42 -2.31 17.19
N PHE A 510 -11.66 -2.56 16.76
CA PHE A 510 -12.38 -3.75 17.22
C PHE A 510 -11.75 -5.03 16.66
N ALA A 511 -11.83 -6.09 17.45
CA ALA A 511 -11.36 -7.42 17.11
C ALA A 511 -12.49 -8.27 16.48
N PRO A 512 -12.18 -9.36 15.75
CA PRO A 512 -13.19 -10.21 15.14
C PRO A 512 -14.00 -10.97 16.19
N THR A 513 -15.16 -11.48 15.79
CA THR A 513 -16.00 -12.34 16.64
C THR A 513 -16.19 -13.69 15.96
N PHE A 514 -16.06 -14.78 16.73
CA PHE A 514 -16.12 -16.14 16.20
C PHE A 514 -17.28 -16.90 16.82
N SER A 515 -18.30 -17.22 16.02
CA SER A 515 -19.45 -18.00 16.50
C SER A 515 -19.05 -19.40 16.96
N SER A 516 -18.06 -20.02 16.30
CA SER A 516 -17.56 -21.36 16.63
C SER A 516 -16.56 -21.40 17.79
N ALA A 517 -16.04 -20.23 18.20
CA ALA A 517 -15.10 -20.08 19.30
C ALA A 517 -15.39 -18.80 20.11
N PRO A 518 -16.56 -18.71 20.78
CA PRO A 518 -17.00 -17.49 21.45
C PRO A 518 -16.12 -17.08 22.63
N SER A 519 -15.29 -17.99 23.14
CA SER A 519 -14.35 -17.76 24.24
C SER A 519 -12.90 -17.55 23.78
N ALA A 520 -12.64 -17.44 22.46
CA ALA A 520 -11.30 -17.18 21.96
C ALA A 520 -10.78 -15.81 22.42
N THR A 521 -9.52 -15.75 22.85
CA THR A 521 -8.84 -14.49 23.18
C THR A 521 -8.46 -13.77 21.89
N VAL A 522 -9.30 -12.84 21.44
CA VAL A 522 -9.14 -12.11 20.17
C VAL A 522 -8.22 -10.89 20.25
N GLY A 523 -7.58 -10.66 21.40
CA GLY A 523 -6.79 -9.47 21.65
C GLY A 523 -7.64 -8.26 22.06
N THR A 524 -6.99 -7.24 22.61
CA THR A 524 -7.61 -6.00 23.10
C THR A 524 -7.58 -4.88 22.04
N GLY A 525 -6.87 -5.11 20.94
CA GLY A 525 -6.52 -4.08 19.98
C GLY A 525 -5.30 -3.26 20.38
N TRP A 526 -4.58 -3.66 21.44
CA TRP A 526 -3.45 -2.92 22.01
C TRP A 526 -2.38 -3.87 22.53
N THR A 527 -1.18 -3.85 21.93
CA THR A 527 -0.08 -4.76 22.27
C THR A 527 0.75 -4.27 23.46
N ASN A 528 0.95 -2.96 23.60
CA ASN A 528 1.80 -2.38 24.64
C ASN A 528 0.96 -1.67 25.69
N ALA A 529 0.64 -2.39 26.77
CA ALA A 529 -0.09 -1.82 27.91
C ALA A 529 0.62 -0.65 28.62
N LYS A 530 1.91 -0.41 28.34
CA LYS A 530 2.68 0.72 28.87
C LYS A 530 2.72 1.92 27.92
N ASP A 531 2.21 1.80 26.70
CA ASP A 531 2.08 2.96 25.84
C ASP A 531 1.02 3.89 26.44
N GLN A 532 1.43 5.14 26.70
CA GLN A 532 0.61 6.21 27.27
C GLN A 532 0.52 7.40 26.31
N VAL A 533 0.99 7.25 25.06
CA VAL A 533 0.89 8.29 24.05
C VAL A 533 -0.59 8.50 23.73
N LEU A 534 -1.04 9.74 23.91
CA LEU A 534 -2.41 10.17 23.69
C LEU A 534 -2.66 10.51 22.22
N ALA A 535 -3.91 10.38 21.78
CA ALA A 535 -4.32 10.70 20.43
C ALA A 535 -4.21 12.21 20.17
N TYR A 536 -3.73 12.56 18.97
CA TYR A 536 -3.80 13.92 18.49
C TYR A 536 -5.24 14.28 18.11
N VAL A 537 -5.78 15.31 18.78
CA VAL A 537 -7.13 15.83 18.53
C VAL A 537 -7.09 17.34 18.30
N PRO A 538 -8.08 17.89 17.56
CA PRO A 538 -8.26 19.33 17.46
C PRO A 538 -8.27 19.99 18.84
N VAL A 539 -7.58 21.12 18.96
CA VAL A 539 -7.58 21.92 20.18
C VAL A 539 -8.96 22.56 20.33
N GLU A 540 -9.61 22.35 21.46
CA GLU A 540 -10.96 22.86 21.72
C GLU A 540 -11.00 24.39 21.63
N GLY A 541 -12.00 24.92 20.91
CA GLY A 541 -12.21 26.35 20.69
C GLY A 541 -11.35 26.96 19.57
N CYS A 542 -10.55 26.16 18.86
CA CYS A 542 -9.80 26.61 17.70
C CYS A 542 -10.58 26.43 16.40
N ASP A 543 -10.56 27.46 15.55
CA ASP A 543 -11.07 27.38 14.19
C ASP A 543 -9.97 26.87 13.26
N TYR A 544 -10.21 25.72 12.64
CA TYR A 544 -9.29 25.10 11.68
C TYR A 544 -9.77 25.38 10.25
N PRO A 545 -8.86 25.75 9.32
CA PRO A 545 -9.21 25.81 7.91
C PRO A 545 -9.49 24.41 7.36
N ASN A 546 -10.06 24.36 6.15
CA ASN A 546 -10.40 23.08 5.50
C ASN A 546 -9.14 22.19 5.34
N ALA A 547 -9.13 21.04 6.02
CA ALA A 547 -8.01 20.09 6.02
C ALA A 547 -7.65 19.55 4.63
N TRP A 548 -8.58 19.65 3.67
CA TRP A 548 -8.47 19.10 2.32
C TRP A 548 -8.26 20.17 1.24
N ASP A 549 -8.31 21.46 1.60
CA ASP A 549 -8.09 22.58 0.68
C ASP A 549 -7.60 23.83 1.43
N SER A 550 -6.40 23.73 2.03
CA SER A 550 -5.82 24.81 2.84
C SER A 550 -4.34 25.06 2.56
N VAL A 551 -3.83 24.61 1.42
CA VAL A 551 -2.42 24.84 1.03
C VAL A 551 -2.05 26.32 1.11
N ASN A 552 -2.94 27.18 0.61
CA ASN A 552 -2.77 28.64 0.58
C ASN A 552 -3.74 29.38 1.52
N ALA A 553 -4.30 28.71 2.53
CA ALA A 553 -5.16 29.38 3.49
C ALA A 553 -4.37 30.47 4.25
N SER A 554 -5.07 31.52 4.71
CA SER A 554 -4.45 32.56 5.53
C SER A 554 -4.01 31.98 6.87
N LEU A 555 -2.76 32.26 7.28
CA LEU A 555 -2.31 31.95 8.63
C LEU A 555 -3.01 32.85 9.65
N ALA A 556 -3.29 32.28 10.82
CA ALA A 556 -3.75 33.07 11.95
C ALA A 556 -2.63 34.00 12.44
N ASN A 557 -3.01 35.16 12.99
CA ASN A 557 -2.06 36.12 13.56
C ASN A 557 -1.50 35.67 14.92
N THR A 558 -2.17 34.72 15.57
CA THR A 558 -1.77 34.12 16.85
C THR A 558 -2.00 32.62 16.80
N ARG A 559 -1.11 31.87 17.47
CA ARG A 559 -1.30 30.43 17.64
C ARG A 559 -2.55 30.19 18.49
N CYS A 560 -3.46 29.34 18.01
CA CYS A 560 -4.56 28.91 18.83
C CYS A 560 -4.07 27.90 19.87
N THR A 561 -4.16 28.25 21.15
CA THR A 561 -3.67 27.43 22.28
C THR A 561 -4.78 26.69 23.03
N GLY A 562 -6.05 26.88 22.65
CA GLY A 562 -7.20 26.42 23.43
C GLY A 562 -7.42 27.30 24.64
N THR A 563 -8.68 27.38 25.09
CA THR A 563 -9.32 28.42 25.92
C THR A 563 -9.62 29.72 25.18
N LYS A 564 -10.87 29.87 24.73
CA LYS A 564 -11.52 31.20 24.61
C LYS A 564 -11.49 31.87 26.00
N PRO A 565 -11.29 33.19 26.10
CA PRO A 565 -11.57 33.92 27.34
C PRO A 565 -13.03 33.76 27.79
#